data_AF-A0A344UM56-F1
#
_entry.id   AF-A0A344UM56-F1
#
_cell.length_a   1.000
_cell.length_b   1.000
_cell.length_c   1.000
_cell.angle_alpha   90.00
_cell.angle_beta   90.00
_cell.angle_gamma   90.00
#
_symmetry.space_group_name_H-M   'P 1'
#
loop_
_entity.id
_entity.type
_entity.pdbx_description
1 polymer ?
#
loop_
_entity_poly.entity_id
_entity_poly.type
_entity_poly.pdbx_seq_one_letter_code
_entity_poly.pdbx_strand_id
1 'polypeptide(L)'
;MNASRPDSPCIALCSTALGDNVCRGCARTFAEVSQWCFLTTDEREAVWRRLPARQRLLQLAAACGALLELDIRDGAEWGRLPGGGHYRLDEAGWLRWRGADAEPEQACDGAGLTLEQAASWLLSR
;
A
#
# COMPACT_ATOMS: atom_id res chain seq x y z
N MET A 1 -6.84 13.56 27.34
CA MET A 1 -7.76 13.28 26.21
C MET A 1 -7.55 11.83 25.83
N ASN A 2 -8.56 10.99 26.05
CA ASN A 2 -8.48 9.56 25.78
C ASN A 2 -8.44 9.38 24.26
N ALA A 3 -7.32 8.92 23.71
CA ALA A 3 -7.13 8.83 22.26
C ALA A 3 -7.87 7.60 21.71
N SER A 4 -9.21 7.64 21.70
CA SER A 4 -9.99 6.70 20.90
C SER A 4 -9.65 6.93 19.42
N ARG A 5 -9.39 5.84 18.69
CA ARG A 5 -9.15 5.87 17.24
C ARG A 5 -10.28 6.65 16.55
N PRO A 6 -9.99 7.59 15.63
CA PRO A 6 -11.02 8.40 15.00
C PRO A 6 -11.99 7.54 14.17
N ASP A 7 -13.22 8.02 13.97
CA ASP A 7 -14.26 7.32 13.21
C ASP A 7 -13.91 7.12 11.73
N SER A 8 -12.97 7.89 11.21
CA SER A 8 -12.49 7.81 9.83
C SER A 8 -10.98 8.04 9.77
N PRO A 9 -10.26 7.30 8.92
CA PRO A 9 -8.83 7.52 8.68
C PRO A 9 -8.55 8.76 7.81
N CYS A 10 -9.59 9.48 7.36
CA CYS A 10 -9.44 10.64 6.50
C CYS A 10 -8.71 11.79 7.22
N ILE A 11 -7.73 12.40 6.56
CA ILE A 11 -7.04 13.60 7.04
C ILE A 11 -7.44 14.87 6.27
N ALA A 12 -8.58 14.83 5.57
CA ALA A 12 -9.09 15.90 4.71
C ALA A 12 -8.17 16.32 3.55
N LEU A 13 -7.21 15.46 3.17
CA LEU A 13 -6.42 15.58 1.95
C LEU A 13 -6.77 14.41 1.03
N CYS A 14 -7.39 14.69 -0.11
CA CYS A 14 -7.80 13.67 -1.07
C CYS A 14 -7.05 13.85 -2.38
N SER A 15 -6.18 12.91 -2.70
CA SER A 15 -5.43 12.91 -3.97
C SER A 15 -6.08 12.00 -5.04
N THR A 16 -7.04 11.15 -4.66
CA THR A 16 -7.76 10.31 -5.64
C THR A 16 -8.66 11.13 -6.56
N ALA A 17 -9.15 12.29 -6.10
CA ALA A 17 -9.85 13.26 -6.95
C ALA A 17 -8.93 13.89 -8.02
N LEU A 18 -7.60 13.79 -7.83
CA LEU A 18 -6.58 14.30 -8.74
C LEU A 18 -5.99 13.20 -9.64
N GLY A 19 -6.46 11.96 -9.52
CA GLY A 19 -6.08 10.84 -10.39
C GLY A 19 -5.25 9.73 -9.73
N ASP A 20 -4.89 9.82 -8.44
CA ASP A 20 -4.26 8.68 -7.75
C ASP A 20 -5.28 7.56 -7.48
N ASN A 21 -4.91 6.29 -7.69
CA ASN A 21 -5.78 5.16 -7.36
C ASN A 21 -5.89 4.92 -5.83
N VAL A 22 -4.83 5.28 -5.09
CA VAL A 22 -4.79 5.25 -3.62
C VAL A 22 -4.50 6.63 -3.08
N CYS A 23 -5.29 7.09 -2.11
CA CYS A 23 -5.15 8.41 -1.51
C CYS A 23 -3.82 8.52 -0.76
N ARG A 24 -2.98 9.50 -1.13
CA ARG A 24 -1.69 9.76 -0.45
C ARG A 24 -1.84 10.22 1.00
N GLY A 25 -3.01 10.75 1.38
CA GLY A 25 -3.29 11.21 2.73
C GLY A 25 -3.72 10.09 3.68
N CYS A 26 -4.72 9.28 3.28
CA CYS A 26 -5.33 8.27 4.16
C CYS A 26 -5.10 6.81 3.73
N ALA A 27 -4.38 6.57 2.63
CA ALA A 27 -4.07 5.25 2.08
C ALA A 27 -5.28 4.37 1.70
N ARG A 28 -6.47 4.96 1.61
CA ARG A 28 -7.68 4.31 1.09
C ARG A 28 -7.78 4.43 -0.42
N THR A 29 -8.45 3.48 -1.04
CA THR A 29 -8.87 3.57 -2.45
C THR A 29 -10.04 4.55 -2.60
N PHE A 30 -10.29 5.04 -3.82
CA PHE A 30 -11.48 5.88 -4.09
C PHE A 30 -12.79 5.20 -3.69
N ALA A 31 -12.92 3.89 -3.93
CA ALA A 31 -14.10 3.12 -3.55
C ALA A 31 -14.30 3.13 -2.02
N GLU A 32 -13.25 2.90 -1.24
CA GLU A 32 -13.32 2.92 0.23
C GLU A 32 -13.61 4.32 0.79
N VAL A 33 -13.10 5.37 0.14
CA VAL A 33 -13.40 6.76 0.53
C VAL A 33 -14.87 7.09 0.25
N SER A 34 -15.36 6.81 -0.96
CA SER A 34 -16.71 7.16 -1.38
C SER A 34 -17.80 6.34 -0.70
N GLN A 35 -17.52 5.08 -0.33
CA GLN A 35 -18.47 4.18 0.31
C GLN A 35 -18.40 4.20 1.84
N TRP A 36 -17.50 4.96 2.47
CA TRP A 36 -17.19 4.86 3.90
C TRP A 36 -18.43 4.88 4.82
N CYS A 37 -19.38 5.77 4.55
CA CYS A 37 -20.60 5.92 5.35
C CYS A 37 -21.57 4.73 5.23
N PHE A 38 -21.42 3.92 4.19
CA PHE A 38 -22.27 2.76 3.91
C PHE A 38 -21.64 1.43 4.32
N LEU A 39 -20.34 1.43 4.63
CA LEU A 39 -19.65 0.24 5.12
C LEU A 39 -20.19 -0.17 6.51
N THR A 40 -20.33 -1.47 6.72
CA THR A 40 -20.55 -2.07 8.03
C THR A 40 -19.32 -1.87 8.93
N THR A 41 -19.48 -2.11 10.23
CA THR A 41 -18.35 -2.04 11.18
C THR A 41 -17.24 -3.03 10.80
N ASP A 42 -17.58 -4.25 10.42
CA ASP A 42 -16.58 -5.27 10.05
C ASP A 42 -15.82 -4.90 8.77
N GLU A 43 -16.50 -4.30 7.79
CA GLU A 43 -15.86 -3.78 6.58
C GLU A 43 -14.94 -2.59 6.89
N ARG A 44 -15.37 -1.67 7.77
CA ARG A 44 -14.50 -0.57 8.23
C ARG A 44 -13.27 -1.09 8.96
N GLU A 45 -13.41 -2.10 9.81
CA GLU A 45 -12.26 -2.74 10.47
C GLU A 45 -11.33 -3.43 9.46
N ALA A 46 -11.88 -4.08 8.44
CA ALA A 46 -11.07 -4.66 7.37
C ALA A 46 -10.26 -3.60 6.63
N VAL A 47 -10.84 -2.43 6.33
CA VAL A 47 -10.11 -1.30 5.75
C VAL A 47 -9.02 -0.82 6.71
N TRP A 48 -9.35 -0.58 7.98
CA TRP A 48 -8.39 -0.14 9.00
C TRP A 48 -7.16 -1.04 9.11
N ARG A 49 -7.35 -2.37 9.06
CA ARG A 49 -6.24 -3.34 9.11
C ARG A 49 -5.28 -3.24 7.92
N ARG A 50 -5.75 -2.80 6.75
CA ARG A 50 -4.93 -2.67 5.53
C ARG A 50 -4.13 -1.38 5.48
N LEU A 51 -4.60 -0.30 6.13
CA LEU A 51 -4.00 1.04 5.97
C LEU A 51 -2.52 1.12 6.36
N PRO A 52 -2.04 0.52 7.46
CA PRO A 52 -0.61 0.60 7.80
C PRO A 52 0.29 0.03 6.71
N ALA A 53 -0.09 -1.12 6.14
CA ALA A 53 0.64 -1.73 5.04
C ALA A 53 0.58 -0.86 3.78
N ARG A 54 -0.61 -0.38 3.39
CA ARG A 54 -0.77 0.51 2.23
C ARG A 54 -0.03 1.83 2.36
N GLN A 55 0.02 2.42 3.55
CA GLN A 55 0.81 3.62 3.82
C GLN A 55 2.28 3.36 3.52
N ARG A 56 2.78 2.19 3.90
CA ARG A 56 4.16 1.82 3.62
C ARG A 56 4.40 1.55 2.13
N LEU A 57 3.45 0.91 1.43
CA LEU A 57 3.51 0.75 -0.02
C LEU A 57 3.48 2.09 -0.75
N LEU A 58 2.65 3.05 -0.31
CA LEU A 58 2.61 4.41 -0.86
C LEU A 58 3.97 5.11 -0.76
N GLN A 59 4.62 5.01 0.41
CA GLN A 59 5.95 5.59 0.62
C GLN A 59 7.00 4.95 -0.30
N LEU A 60 6.95 3.63 -0.48
CA LEU A 60 7.84 2.91 -1.38
C LEU A 60 7.59 3.28 -2.85
N ALA A 61 6.33 3.33 -3.29
CA ALA A 61 5.96 3.78 -4.64
C ALA A 61 6.55 5.18 -4.92
N ALA A 62 6.35 6.11 -3.99
CA ALA A 62 6.86 7.47 -4.11
C ALA A 62 8.40 7.51 -4.15
N ALA A 63 9.08 6.70 -3.33
CA ALA A 63 10.54 6.57 -3.35
C ALA A 63 11.05 5.95 -4.67
N CYS A 64 10.26 5.10 -5.33
CA CYS A 64 10.51 4.60 -6.68
C CYS A 64 10.12 5.59 -7.79
N GLY A 65 9.62 6.79 -7.46
CA GLY A 65 9.16 7.77 -8.45
C GLY A 65 7.85 7.37 -9.16
N ALA A 66 7.04 6.50 -8.55
CA ALA A 66 5.82 5.94 -9.12
C ALA A 66 4.57 6.28 -8.29
N LEU A 67 3.40 6.12 -8.92
CA LEU A 67 2.12 6.08 -8.21
C LEU A 67 1.89 4.66 -7.68
N LEU A 68 1.23 4.56 -6.53
CA LEU A 68 0.82 3.25 -6.02
C LEU A 68 -0.38 2.73 -6.80
N GLU A 69 -0.15 1.67 -7.56
CA GLU A 69 -1.17 0.81 -8.12
C GLU A 69 -1.31 -0.42 -7.22
N LEU A 70 -2.51 -0.68 -6.71
CA LEU A 70 -2.78 -1.91 -5.94
C LEU A 70 -3.23 -3.02 -6.87
N ASP A 71 -2.69 -4.21 -6.67
CA ASP A 71 -3.12 -5.44 -7.33
C ASP A 71 -3.33 -6.55 -6.29
N ILE A 72 -4.30 -7.44 -6.53
CA ILE A 72 -4.55 -8.59 -5.67
C ILE A 72 -4.01 -9.84 -6.36
N ARG A 73 -3.03 -10.50 -5.74
CA ARG A 73 -2.44 -11.75 -6.24
C ARG A 73 -2.28 -12.74 -5.11
N ASP A 74 -2.71 -13.97 -5.36
CA ASP A 74 -2.66 -15.09 -4.41
C ASP A 74 -3.31 -14.75 -3.05
N GLY A 75 -4.38 -13.95 -3.08
CA GLY A 75 -5.10 -13.51 -1.88
C GLY A 75 -4.41 -12.41 -1.07
N ALA A 76 -3.25 -11.94 -1.50
CA ALA A 76 -2.52 -10.82 -0.90
C ALA A 76 -2.62 -9.56 -1.76
N GLU A 77 -2.53 -8.40 -1.10
CA GLU A 77 -2.47 -7.10 -1.76
C GLU A 77 -1.01 -6.71 -2.02
N TRP A 78 -0.74 -6.29 -3.25
CA TRP A 78 0.58 -5.91 -3.75
C TRP A 78 0.54 -4.49 -4.32
N GLY A 79 1.63 -3.76 -4.20
CA GLY A 79 1.90 -2.60 -5.04
C GLY A 79 2.48 -3.05 -6.38
N ARG A 80 2.07 -2.42 -7.48
CA ARG A 80 2.63 -2.65 -8.83
C ARG A 80 3.47 -1.46 -9.26
N LEU A 81 4.68 -1.73 -9.75
CA LEU A 81 5.57 -0.73 -10.35
C LEU A 81 5.27 -0.57 -11.85
N PRO A 82 5.63 0.57 -12.48
CA PRO A 82 5.44 0.78 -13.91
C PRO A 82 6.09 -0.30 -14.80
N GLY A 83 7.20 -0.90 -14.36
CA GLY A 83 7.87 -2.02 -15.03
C GLY A 83 7.16 -3.38 -14.93
N GLY A 84 5.99 -3.45 -14.27
CA GLY A 84 5.20 -4.67 -14.12
C GLY A 84 5.55 -5.54 -12.92
N GLY A 85 6.65 -5.25 -12.23
CA GLY A 85 7.01 -5.90 -10.96
C GLY A 85 6.02 -5.56 -9.84
N HIS A 86 5.75 -6.54 -8.99
CA HIS A 86 4.88 -6.42 -7.82
C HIS A 86 5.74 -6.43 -6.56
N TYR A 87 5.36 -5.63 -5.56
CA TYR A 87 6.03 -5.60 -4.27
C TYR A 87 5.04 -5.54 -3.12
N ARG A 88 5.39 -6.16 -2.00
CA ARG A 88 4.63 -6.08 -0.75
C ARG A 88 5.55 -6.18 0.45
N LEU A 89 4.99 -5.96 1.63
CA LEU A 89 5.65 -6.32 2.88
C LEU A 89 4.93 -7.51 3.48
N ASP A 90 5.69 -8.48 3.97
CA ASP A 90 5.11 -9.55 4.78
C ASP A 90 4.89 -9.10 6.25
N GLU A 91 4.34 -10.00 7.06
CA GLU A 91 4.05 -9.74 8.48
C GLU A 91 5.30 -9.45 9.31
N ALA A 92 6.46 -9.95 8.89
CA ALA A 92 7.74 -9.68 9.53
C ALA A 92 8.39 -8.37 9.03
N GLY A 93 7.72 -7.64 8.14
CA GLY A 93 8.20 -6.38 7.56
C GLY A 93 9.27 -6.55 6.49
N TRP A 94 9.43 -7.75 5.93
CA TRP A 94 10.37 -7.99 4.85
C TRP A 94 9.78 -7.56 3.52
N LEU A 95 10.59 -6.89 2.71
CA LEU A 95 10.21 -6.51 1.36
C LEU A 95 10.23 -7.74 0.45
N ARG A 96 9.08 -7.99 -0.15
CA ARG A 96 8.84 -9.08 -1.09
C ARG A 96 8.62 -8.49 -2.47
N TRP A 97 9.18 -9.14 -3.48
CA TRP A 97 9.01 -8.76 -4.88
C TRP A 97 8.68 -9.96 -5.75
N ARG A 98 7.95 -9.71 -6.83
CA ARG A 98 7.62 -10.69 -7.84
C ARG A 98 7.60 -10.04 -9.22
N GLY A 99 8.15 -10.73 -10.23
CA GLY A 99 8.09 -10.28 -11.62
C GLY A 99 6.67 -10.32 -12.22
N ALA A 100 6.53 -9.89 -13.47
CA ALA A 100 5.26 -9.91 -14.19
C ALA A 100 4.76 -11.34 -14.48
N ASP A 101 5.66 -12.27 -14.83
CA ASP A 101 5.36 -13.58 -15.43
C ASP A 101 5.20 -14.74 -14.43
N ALA A 102 4.53 -14.49 -13.31
CA ALA A 102 4.30 -15.49 -12.26
C ALA A 102 5.57 -16.11 -11.63
N GLU A 103 6.74 -15.48 -11.84
CA GLU A 103 8.02 -15.75 -11.16
C GLU A 103 7.84 -15.99 -9.65
N PRO A 104 8.71 -16.79 -9.00
CA PRO A 104 8.64 -17.01 -7.57
C PRO A 104 8.85 -15.69 -6.79
N GLU A 105 8.21 -15.59 -5.63
CA GLU A 105 8.38 -14.45 -4.72
C GLU A 105 9.81 -14.40 -4.20
N GLN A 106 10.48 -13.26 -4.39
CA GLN A 106 11.83 -12.99 -3.91
C GLN A 106 11.79 -12.09 -2.68
N ALA A 107 12.65 -12.38 -1.71
CA ALA A 107 12.84 -11.52 -0.54
C ALA A 107 14.02 -10.57 -0.78
N CYS A 108 13.90 -9.33 -0.31
CA CYS A 108 15.08 -8.49 -0.13
C CYS A 108 15.88 -8.98 1.08
N ASP A 109 17.21 -8.92 0.99
CA ASP A 109 18.10 -9.27 2.11
C ASP A 109 18.02 -8.20 3.21
N GLY A 110 17.17 -8.44 4.21
CA GLY A 110 17.10 -7.63 5.43
C GLY A 110 15.71 -7.04 5.72
N ALA A 111 15.30 -7.10 6.99
CA ALA A 111 14.17 -6.36 7.52
C ALA A 111 14.59 -4.91 7.89
N GLY A 112 13.63 -3.98 7.88
CA GLY A 112 13.87 -2.62 8.38
C GLY A 112 14.65 -1.68 7.44
N LEU A 113 14.61 -1.93 6.13
CA LEU A 113 15.24 -1.08 5.12
C LEU A 113 14.70 0.36 5.16
N THR A 114 15.58 1.34 4.92
CA THR A 114 15.15 2.71 4.63
C THR A 114 14.35 2.73 3.31
N LEU A 115 13.56 3.79 3.09
CA LEU A 115 12.81 3.94 1.84
C LEU A 115 13.73 3.95 0.62
N GLU A 116 14.89 4.59 0.73
CA GLU A 116 15.88 4.67 -0.34
C GLU A 116 16.50 3.32 -0.66
N GLN A 117 16.90 2.54 0.37
CA GLN A 117 17.44 1.19 0.19
C GLN A 117 16.41 0.26 -0.47
N ALA A 118 15.17 0.31 0.02
CA ALA A 118 14.08 -0.49 -0.52
C ALA A 118 13.76 -0.09 -1.98
N ALA A 119 13.71 1.21 -2.28
CA ALA A 119 13.47 1.70 -3.64
C ALA A 119 14.61 1.32 -4.60
N SER A 120 15.87 1.49 -4.17
CA SER A 120 17.05 1.09 -4.95
C SER A 120 17.01 -0.40 -5.29
N TRP A 121 16.66 -1.25 -4.31
CA TRP A 121 16.50 -2.67 -4.54
C TRP A 121 15.37 -2.98 -5.53
N LEU A 122 14.18 -2.39 -5.34
CA LEU A 122 13.03 -2.61 -6.23
C LEU A 122 13.30 -2.19 -7.68
N LEU A 123 14.00 -1.07 -7.89
CA LEU A 123 14.34 -0.55 -9.21
C LEU A 123 15.47 -1.33 -9.89
N SER A 124 16.16 -2.22 -9.16
CA SER A 124 17.20 -3.09 -9.70
C SER A 124 16.68 -4.45 -10.19
N ARG A 125 15.36 -4.70 -10.07
CA ARG A 125 14.68 -5.94 -10.45
C ARG A 125 13.98 -5.87 -11.80
#